data_AF-A0A0B2W380-F1
#
_entry.id   AF-A0A0B2W380-F1
#
_cell.length_a   1.000
_cell.length_b   1.000
_cell.length_c   1.000
_cell.angle_alpha   90.00
_cell.angle_beta   90.00
_cell.angle_gamma   90.00
#
_symmetry.space_group_name_H-M   'P 1'
#
loop_
_entity.id
_entity.type
_entity.pdbx_description
1 polymer ?
#
loop_
_entity_poly.entity_id
_entity_poly.type
_entity_poly.pdbx_seq_one_letter_code
_entity_poly.pdbx_strand_id
1 'polypeptide(L)' 'MAEVPEGVDQLTFYRERCEDQVAKFKELLDECNARVSSRKKTEETCHEEMVDYVHHLDHCVRFLCIN' A
#
# COMPACT_ATOMS: atom_id res chain seq x y z
N MET A 1 -14.90 5.68 -14.46
CA MET A 1 -13.65 6.47 -14.50
C MET A 1 -13.81 7.86 -13.87
N ALA A 2 -13.23 8.09 -12.68
CA ALA A 2 -12.98 9.47 -12.25
C ALA A 2 -11.80 10.00 -13.08
N GLU A 3 -11.93 11.18 -13.68
CA GLU A 3 -10.87 11.74 -14.51
C GLU A 3 -9.69 12.16 -13.63
N VAL A 4 -8.47 11.74 -14.01
CA VAL A 4 -7.25 12.13 -13.30
C VAL A 4 -6.94 13.59 -13.63
N PRO A 5 -6.75 14.48 -12.64
CA PRO A 5 -6.44 15.88 -12.92
C PRO A 5 -5.12 16.05 -13.68
N GLU A 6 -5.05 17.07 -14.53
CA GLU A 6 -3.82 17.38 -15.28
C GLU A 6 -2.64 17.62 -14.33
N GLY A 7 -1.49 16.99 -14.63
CA GLY A 7 -0.27 17.10 -13.82
C GLY A 7 -0.25 16.21 -12.57
N VAL A 8 -1.30 15.42 -12.31
CA VAL A 8 -1.31 14.42 -11.23
C VAL A 8 -0.81 13.08 -11.74
N ASP A 9 0.06 12.43 -10.98
CA ASP A 9 0.52 11.06 -11.26
C ASP A 9 -0.67 10.09 -11.18
N GLN A 10 -0.96 9.42 -12.30
CA GLN A 10 -2.11 8.55 -12.42
C GLN A 10 -2.05 7.39 -11.40
N LEU A 11 -0.87 6.82 -11.20
CA LEU A 11 -0.70 5.69 -10.28
C LEU A 11 -1.02 6.11 -8.84
N THR A 12 -0.49 7.24 -8.39
CA THR A 12 -0.75 7.83 -7.07
C THR A 12 -2.24 8.11 -6.89
N PHE A 13 -2.88 8.76 -7.87
CA PHE A 13 -4.31 9.08 -7.82
C PHE A 13 -5.19 7.84 -7.59
N TYR A 14 -4.90 6.73 -8.28
CA TYR A 14 -5.68 5.50 -8.10
C TYR A 14 -5.29 4.74 -6.83
N ARG A 15 -4.04 4.80 -6.39
CA ARG A 15 -3.60 4.19 -5.13
C ARG A 15 -4.29 4.82 -3.93
N GLU A 16 -4.40 6.15 -3.88
CA GLU A 16 -5.12 6.87 -2.81
C GLU A 16 -6.58 6.40 -2.68
N ARG A 17 -7.23 6.09 -3.81
CA ARG A 17 -8.62 5.61 -3.86
C ARG A 17 -8.77 4.15 -3.42
N CYS A 18 -7.66 3.42 -3.31
CA CYS A 18 -7.62 2.03 -2.90
C CYS A 18 -7.22 1.86 -1.43
N GLU A 19 -6.76 2.91 -0.75
CA GLU A 19 -6.21 2.82 0.62
C GLU A 19 -7.17 2.14 1.60
N ASP A 20 -8.45 2.54 1.59
CA ASP A 20 -9.49 1.96 2.46
C ASP A 20 -9.71 0.46 2.19
N GLN A 21 -9.52 0.01 0.96
CA GLN A 21 -9.72 -1.40 0.58
C GLN A 21 -8.58 -2.29 1.06
N VAL A 22 -7.42 -1.71 1.35
CA VAL A 22 -6.21 -2.43 1.76
C VAL A 22 -5.74 -2.04 3.17
N ALA A 23 -6.58 -1.32 3.93
CA ALA A 23 -6.27 -0.81 5.26
C ALA A 23 -5.73 -1.89 6.21
N LYS A 24 -6.29 -3.11 6.14
CA LYS A 24 -5.81 -4.25 6.94
C LYS A 24 -4.36 -4.62 6.65
N PHE A 25 -3.95 -4.66 5.39
CA PHE A 25 -2.57 -4.99 5.02
C PHE A 25 -1.61 -3.87 5.38
N LYS A 26 -2.08 -2.62 5.30
CA LYS A 26 -1.33 -1.45 5.77
C LYS A 26 -1.10 -1.50 7.27
N GLU A 27 -2.13 -1.85 8.06
CA GLU A 27 -2.04 -2.01 9.51
C GLU A 27 -0.98 -3.05 9.89
N LEU A 28 -0.99 -4.23 9.27
CA LEU A 28 0.01 -5.28 9.51
C LEU A 28 1.44 -4.83 9.19
N LEU A 29 1.63 -4.12 8.07
CA LEU A 29 2.92 -3.54 7.71
C LEU A 29 3.38 -2.51 8.74
N ASP A 30 2.48 -1.65 9.23
CA ASP A 30 2.79 -0.62 10.21
C ASP A 30 3.10 -1.22 11.60
N GLU A 31 2.40 -2.28 12.00
CA GLU A 31 2.73 -3.06 13.19
C GLU A 31 4.13 -3.69 13.10
N CYS A 32 4.48 -4.29 11.96
CA CYS A 32 5.82 -4.80 11.74
C CYS A 32 6.86 -3.68 11.81
N ASN A 33 6.62 -2.55 11.14
CA ASN A 33 7.55 -1.41 11.16
C ASN A 33 7.74 -0.86 12.57
N ALA A 34 6.69 -0.77 13.38
CA ALA A 34 6.78 -0.39 14.78
C ALA A 34 7.64 -1.39 15.59
N ARG A 35 7.46 -2.69 15.34
CA ARG A 35 8.23 -3.76 16.00
C ARG A 35 9.71 -3.70 15.64
N VAL A 36 10.05 -3.59 14.34
CA VAL A 36 11.44 -3.50 13.86
C VAL A 36 12.11 -2.22 14.34
N SER A 37 11.44 -1.06 14.23
CA SER A 37 11.99 0.23 14.67
C SER A 37 12.20 0.33 16.18
N SER A 38 11.43 -0.41 16.98
CA SER A 38 11.61 -0.46 18.44
C SER A 38 12.87 -1.22 18.88
N ARG A 39 13.47 -2.03 18.00
CA ARG A 39 14.62 -2.90 18.34
C ARG A 39 15.94 -2.26 17.91
N LYS A 40 16.90 -2.22 18.83
CA LYS A 40 18.26 -1.70 18.55
C LYS A 40 19.09 -2.62 17.66
N LYS A 41 18.82 -3.93 17.69
CA LYS A 41 19.43 -4.97 16.84
C LYS A 41 18.39 -6.07 16.60
N THR A 42 18.03 -6.32 15.36
CA THR A 42 17.08 -7.36 14.95
C THR A 42 17.43 -7.81 13.53
N GLU A 43 17.23 -9.09 13.23
CA GLU A 43 17.32 -9.63 11.85
C GLU A 43 15.95 -9.65 11.17
N GLU A 44 14.90 -9.33 11.92
CA GLU A 44 13.54 -9.20 11.41
C GLU A 44 13.42 -8.10 10.36
N THR A 45 12.69 -8.38 9.28
CA THR A 45 12.36 -7.44 8.21
C THR A 45 10.88 -7.49 7.92
N CYS A 46 10.30 -6.38 7.44
CA CYS A 46 8.88 -6.29 7.08
C CYS A 46 8.64 -6.53 5.58
N HIS A 47 9.48 -7.35 4.93
CA HIS A 47 9.41 -7.53 3.48
C HIS A 47 8.13 -8.25 3.05
N GLU A 48 7.70 -9.25 3.82
CA GLU A 48 6.48 -10.02 3.55
C GLU A 48 5.25 -9.12 3.61
N GLU A 49 5.08 -8.37 4.70
CA GLU A 49 3.95 -7.45 4.86
C GLU A 49 3.97 -6.33 3.82
N MET A 50 5.17 -5.88 3.40
CA MET A 50 5.30 -4.90 2.33
C MET A 50 4.82 -5.45 0.98
N VAL A 51 5.22 -6.68 0.65
CA VAL A 51 4.80 -7.34 -0.60
C VAL A 51 3.28 -7.59 -0.58
N ASP A 52 2.73 -8.03 0.55
CA ASP A 52 1.29 -8.25 0.69
C ASP A 52 0.50 -6.95 0.52
N TYR A 53 0.93 -5.86 1.17
CA TYR A 53 0.30 -4.56 1.03
C TYR A 53 0.31 -4.08 -0.44
N VAL A 54 1.47 -4.14 -1.10
CA VAL A 54 1.60 -3.73 -2.51
C VAL A 54 0.77 -4.61 -3.43
N HIS A 55 0.75 -5.94 -3.21
CA HIS A 55 -0.01 -6.87 -4.03
C HIS A 55 -1.50 -6.55 -4.03
N HIS A 56 -2.08 -6.30 -2.85
CA HIS A 56 -3.50 -5.99 -2.72
C HIS A 56 -3.82 -4.58 -3.22
N LEU A 57 -2.91 -3.62 -3.03
CA LEU A 57 -3.06 -2.26 -3.55
C LEU A 57 -3.09 -2.27 -5.08
N ASP A 58 -2.15 -2.97 -5.72
CA ASP A 58 -2.09 -3.09 -7.17
C ASP A 58 -3.27 -3.89 -7.75
N HIS A 59 -3.80 -4.88 -7.01
CA HIS A 59 -5.03 -5.58 -7.41
C HIS A 59 -6.24 -4.62 -7.48
N CYS A 60 -6.39 -3.73 -6.49
CA CYS A 60 -7.43 -2.71 -6.51
C CYS A 60 -7.20 -1.67 -7.63
N VAL A 61 -5.98 -1.16 -7.76
CA VAL A 61 -5.62 -0.18 -8.81
C VAL A 61 -5.89 -0.75 -10.20
N ARG A 62 -5.55 -2.02 -10.44
CA ARG A 62 -5.85 -2.71 -11.71
C ARG A 62 -7.35 -2.65 -12.03
N PHE A 63 -8.22 -2.82 -11.04
CA PHE A 63 -9.65 -2.74 -11.24
C PHE A 63 -10.12 -1.31 -11.54
N LEU A 64 -9.59 -0.31 -10.82
CA LEU A 64 -9.98 1.10 -10.97
C LEU A 64 -9.39 1.80 -12.20
N CYS A 65 -8.18 1.42 -12.66
CA CYS A 65 -7.55 2.00 -13.84
C CYS A 65 -8.18 1.50 -15.15
N ILE A 66 -8.83 0.34 -15.15
CA ILE A 66 -9.39 -0.31 -16.34
C ILE A 66 -10.91 -0.01 -16.52
N ASN A 67 -11.61 0.48 -15.47
CA ASN A 67 -13.07 0.76 -15.47
C ASN A 67 -13.40 2.23 -15.14
#